data_AF-A0A1Y2W3V2-F1
#
_entry.id   AF-A0A1Y2W3V2-F1
#
_cell.length_a   1.000
_cell.length_b   1.000
_cell.length_c   1.000
_cell.angle_alpha   90.00
_cell.angle_beta   90.00
_cell.angle_gamma   90.00
#
_symmetry.space_group_name_H-M   'P 1'
#
loop_
_entity.id
_entity.type
_entity.pdbx_description
1 polymer ?
#
loop_
_entity_poly.entity_id
_entity_poly.type
_entity_poly.pdbx_seq_one_letter_code
_entity_poly.pdbx_strand_id
1 'polypeptide(L)'
;MDSSLLEIWQTAPGSPFLPTVGKGSQFLVGFVLLLLGLSLTGAFALNRSLFNLPLYGLPASLAIAYIVGVTKLSYLPLPLNNSSIFEQYHQLEESFLIMASPTGSDTTQPLFRAVASSTRQIYQLLKCISFASKVHVQITEEGIRFTADHSRVMQGVVILDKALFTSYTLNMSEGEKPSEFQMNLAALLEALQIFGATDVAARAAKAESEAYRSNLRNYRPDAFNHQALGMPGTCCIMYEEDGSPLSIILEETGVKTQCNMVTYTPESPEDIPFDRENMSFKIIMHARWLLDALSELASMAPARIGIAAMPNVPYLSLSSSGGLGSSSVDFSGGRSLLETFSVRERWFQSFKFDFIKSATEAMRIANKVSFRGDDQGVLSLQFMVEVEGGTPSFLDFRFVPYITQDEETESEEEDGQ
;
A
#
# COMPACT_ATOMS: atom_id res chain seq x y z
N MET A 1 3.04 42.11 -16.35
CA MET A 1 2.20 42.23 -15.14
C MET A 1 2.63 41.08 -14.24
N ASP A 2 3.85 41.18 -13.69
CA ASP A 2 4.59 40.04 -13.12
C ASP A 2 4.96 40.29 -11.64
N SER A 3 4.24 41.19 -10.98
CA SER A 3 4.60 41.71 -9.66
C SER A 3 4.04 40.90 -8.49
N SER A 4 3.01 40.06 -8.68
CA SER A 4 2.28 39.45 -7.57
C SER A 4 3.00 38.27 -6.91
N LEU A 5 3.76 37.47 -7.67
CA LEU A 5 4.46 36.30 -7.10
C LEU A 5 5.68 36.69 -6.25
N LEU A 6 6.38 37.76 -6.62
CA LEU A 6 7.51 38.28 -5.83
C LEU A 6 7.02 38.91 -4.52
N GLU A 7 5.87 39.56 -4.57
CA GLU A 7 5.23 40.17 -3.40
C GLU A 7 4.71 39.09 -2.43
N ILE A 8 4.10 38.01 -2.95
CA ILE A 8 3.69 36.84 -2.15
C ILE A 8 4.90 36.16 -1.48
N TRP A 9 6.02 36.02 -2.20
CA TRP A 9 7.26 35.46 -1.65
C TRP A 9 7.87 36.34 -0.55
N GLN A 10 7.75 37.67 -0.67
CA GLN A 10 8.20 38.62 0.35
C GLN A 10 7.25 38.74 1.56
N THR A 11 5.96 38.44 1.41
CA THR A 11 5.00 38.34 2.54
C THR A 11 4.99 36.99 3.25
N ALA A 12 5.79 36.01 2.82
CA ALA A 12 5.87 34.69 3.43
C ALA A 12 7.00 34.46 4.48
N PRO A 13 7.52 35.43 5.26
CA PRO A 13 8.25 35.10 6.48
C PRO A 13 7.22 34.86 7.59
N GLY A 14 6.54 33.71 7.52
CA GLY A 14 5.81 33.16 8.67
C GLY A 14 6.82 32.93 9.79
N SER A 15 6.76 33.77 10.82
CA SER A 15 7.54 33.75 12.07
C SER A 15 8.97 33.16 11.93
N PRO A 16 10.00 33.98 11.64
CA PRO A 16 11.37 33.49 11.71
C PRO A 16 11.59 32.89 13.10
N PHE A 17 12.01 31.62 13.15
CA PHE A 17 12.46 30.98 14.38
C PHE A 17 13.58 31.85 14.94
N LEU A 18 13.26 32.64 15.96
CA LEU A 18 14.22 33.40 16.75
C LEU A 18 14.68 32.44 17.85
N PRO A 19 15.78 31.69 17.67
CA PRO A 19 16.30 30.91 18.76
C PRO A 19 16.61 31.89 19.90
N THR A 20 16.11 31.60 21.10
CA THR A 20 16.38 32.38 22.32
C THR A 20 17.89 32.55 22.57
N VAL A 21 18.70 31.68 21.97
CA VAL A 21 20.16 31.74 21.91
C VAL A 21 20.64 31.68 20.45
N GLY A 22 21.24 32.78 19.96
CA GLY A 22 21.73 32.87 18.58
C GLY A 22 22.75 31.77 18.24
N LYS A 23 22.76 31.28 16.99
CA LYS A 23 23.62 30.17 16.54
C LYS A 23 25.12 30.34 16.86
N GLY A 24 25.62 31.57 16.93
CA GLY A 24 27.01 31.86 17.30
C GLY A 24 27.33 31.82 18.80
N SER A 25 26.33 31.84 19.68
CA SER A 25 26.51 31.87 21.15
C SER A 25 26.12 30.57 21.85
N GLN A 26 25.60 29.57 21.12
CA GLN A 26 25.14 28.29 21.68
C GLN A 26 26.23 27.56 22.47
N PHE A 27 27.46 27.54 21.95
CA PHE A 27 28.59 26.90 22.63
C PHE A 27 28.99 27.63 23.91
N LEU A 28 28.98 28.97 23.90
CA LEU A 28 29.34 29.79 25.06
C LEU A 28 28.29 29.66 26.16
N VAL A 29 27.00 29.69 25.81
CA VAL A 29 25.90 29.51 26.77
C VAL A 29 25.93 28.09 27.36
N GLY A 30 26.15 27.06 26.54
CA GLY A 30 26.31 25.68 27.02
C GLY A 30 27.51 25.53 27.96
N PHE A 31 28.65 26.14 27.63
CA PHE A 31 29.85 26.13 28.48
C PHE A 31 29.64 26.82 29.83
N VAL A 32 28.98 27.99 29.84
CA VAL A 32 28.67 28.72 31.08
C VAL A 32 27.71 27.93 31.96
N LEU A 33 26.66 27.33 31.39
CA LEU A 33 25.71 26.49 32.13
C LEU A 33 26.37 25.24 32.72
N LEU A 34 27.28 24.60 31.99
CA LEU A 34 28.03 23.45 32.48
C LEU A 34 28.95 23.82 33.64
N LEU A 35 29.64 24.96 33.54
CA LEU A 35 30.55 25.45 34.57
C LEU A 35 29.78 25.86 35.83
N LEU A 36 28.60 26.47 35.67
CA LEU A 36 27.66 26.74 36.77
C LEU A 36 27.17 25.44 37.44
N GLY A 37 26.75 24.44 36.65
CA GLY A 37 26.30 23.15 37.16
C GLY A 37 27.39 22.42 37.96
N LEU A 38 28.63 22.40 37.44
CA LEU A 38 29.78 21.81 38.13
C LEU A 38 30.16 22.60 39.40
N SER A 39 30.12 23.94 39.35
CA SER A 39 30.37 24.81 40.49
C SER A 39 29.36 24.59 41.61
N LEU A 40 28.06 24.57 41.29
CA LEU A 40 26.98 24.35 42.25
C LEU A 40 27.04 22.94 42.84
N THR A 41 27.32 21.93 42.01
CA THR A 41 27.51 20.54 42.47
C THR A 41 28.75 20.42 43.37
N GLY A 42 29.85 21.10 43.04
CA GLY A 42 31.05 21.16 43.87
C GLY A 42 30.82 21.88 45.20
N ALA A 43 30.07 22.98 45.19
CA ALA A 43 29.69 23.72 46.41
C ALA A 43 28.78 22.88 47.32
N PHE A 44 27.83 22.13 46.75
CA PHE A 44 27.02 21.16 47.50
C PHE A 44 27.88 20.02 48.08
N ALA A 45 28.87 19.52 47.32
CA ALA A 45 29.76 18.45 47.77
C ALA A 45 30.64 18.87 48.97
N LEU A 46 30.98 20.16 49.08
CA LEU A 46 31.80 20.73 50.16
C LEU A 46 31.02 21.05 51.44
N ASN A 47 29.70 21.28 51.35
CA ASN A 47 28.86 21.58 52.52
C ASN A 47 27.57 20.74 52.50
N ARG A 48 27.71 19.45 52.85
CA ARG A 48 26.63 18.45 52.84
C ARG A 48 25.63 18.73 53.95
N SER A 49 24.57 19.47 53.63
CA SER A 49 23.39 19.64 54.48
C SER A 49 22.13 19.35 53.67
N LEU A 50 21.22 18.53 54.22
CA LEU A 50 19.94 18.17 53.59
C LEU A 50 19.03 19.38 53.32
N PHE A 51 19.21 20.48 54.06
CA PHE A 51 18.48 21.74 53.84
C PHE A 51 18.93 22.51 52.59
N ASN A 52 20.13 22.25 52.07
CA ASN A 52 20.70 22.95 50.91
C ASN A 52 20.35 22.27 49.57
N LEU A 53 19.70 21.10 49.63
CA LEU A 53 19.35 20.29 48.48
C LEU A 53 18.33 20.94 47.51
N PRO A 54 17.24 21.60 47.98
CA PRO A 54 16.34 22.31 47.06
C PRO A 54 16.93 23.61 46.49
N LEU A 55 17.85 24.27 47.22
CA LEU A 55 18.40 25.57 46.79
C LEU A 55 19.51 25.42 45.74
N TYR A 56 20.33 24.37 45.83
CA TYR A 56 21.47 24.18 44.93
C TYR A 56 21.31 22.96 44.00
N GLY A 57 20.60 21.91 44.43
CA GLY A 57 20.47 20.67 43.67
C GLY A 57 19.51 20.78 42.48
N LEU A 58 18.36 21.45 42.66
CA LEU A 58 17.39 21.70 41.59
C LEU A 58 17.95 22.56 40.45
N PRO A 59 18.57 23.74 40.70
CA PRO A 59 19.13 24.54 39.62
C PRO A 59 20.35 23.88 38.95
N ALA A 60 21.14 23.08 39.69
CA ALA A 60 22.26 22.34 39.10
C ALA A 60 21.80 21.20 38.17
N SER A 61 20.74 20.46 38.53
CA SER A 61 20.23 19.37 37.68
C SER A 61 19.57 19.90 36.41
N LEU A 62 18.86 21.03 36.49
CA LEU A 62 18.21 21.66 35.34
C LEU A 62 19.23 22.22 34.33
N ALA A 63 20.33 22.80 34.83
CA ALA A 63 21.43 23.27 33.98
C ALA A 63 22.17 22.13 33.24
N ILE A 64 22.31 20.96 33.87
CA ILE A 64 22.94 19.78 33.25
C ILE A 64 21.97 19.07 32.31
N ALA A 65 20.68 18.96 32.66
CA ALA A 65 19.66 18.34 31.82
C ALA A 65 19.43 19.10 30.50
N TYR A 66 19.52 20.42 30.50
CA TYR A 66 19.42 21.25 29.29
C TYR A 66 20.53 20.94 28.26
N ILE A 67 21.71 20.50 28.72
CA ILE A 67 22.84 20.12 27.84
C ILE A 67 22.66 18.70 27.28
N VAL A 68 22.07 17.79 28.07
CA VAL A 68 21.84 16.39 27.67
C VAL A 68 20.60 16.22 26.78
N GLY A 69 19.57 17.07 26.96
CA GLY A 69 18.32 17.02 26.19
C GLY A 69 18.44 17.30 24.69
N VAL A 70 19.60 17.74 24.20
CA VAL A 70 19.86 17.96 22.75
C VAL A 70 20.37 16.69 22.06
N THR A 71 20.71 15.63 22.80
CA THR A 71 21.19 14.37 22.23
C THR A 71 20.54 13.17 22.92
N LYS A 72 19.51 12.63 22.27
CA LYS A 72 18.92 11.29 22.47
C LYS A 72 18.55 10.92 23.92
N LEU A 73 17.26 10.99 24.24
CA LEU A 73 16.66 10.12 25.24
C LEU A 73 15.56 9.26 24.59
N SER A 74 15.99 8.12 24.06
CA SER A 74 15.15 6.95 23.88
C SER A 74 16.03 5.76 24.25
N TYR A 75 15.51 4.87 25.09
CA TYR A 75 16.10 3.59 25.54
C TYR A 75 17.13 3.66 26.68
N LEU A 76 16.66 3.47 27.92
CA LEU A 76 16.89 2.23 28.69
C LEU A 76 16.03 2.22 29.97
N PRO A 77 15.52 1.06 30.43
CA PRO A 77 14.68 0.94 31.61
C PRO A 77 15.53 0.67 32.87
N LEU A 78 15.10 1.19 34.03
CA LEU A 78 15.55 0.69 35.32
C LEU A 78 14.37 0.44 36.27
N PRO A 79 14.49 -0.57 37.15
CA PRO A 79 13.36 -1.19 37.82
C PRO A 79 13.15 -0.58 39.21
N LEU A 80 11.95 -0.11 39.54
CA LEU A 80 11.59 0.11 40.93
C LEU A 80 10.14 -0.29 41.21
N ASN A 81 10.08 -1.36 41.99
CA ASN A 81 8.96 -1.89 42.75
C ASN A 81 8.39 -0.82 43.71
N ASN A 82 7.15 -0.37 43.48
CA ASN A 82 6.12 -0.15 44.49
C ASN A 82 4.86 0.43 43.85
N SER A 83 3.79 -0.36 43.93
CA SER A 83 2.44 -0.08 43.46
C SER A 83 1.68 0.81 44.44
N SER A 84 1.75 2.13 44.28
CA SER A 84 0.70 3.06 44.80
C SER A 84 0.84 4.52 44.33
N ILE A 85 1.69 4.82 43.34
CA ILE A 85 1.90 6.18 42.81
C ILE A 85 1.50 6.28 41.31
N PHE A 86 1.12 5.16 40.68
CA PHE A 86 0.88 5.09 39.24
C PHE A 86 -0.51 5.59 38.77
N GLU A 87 -1.49 5.74 39.67
CA GLU A 87 -2.82 6.24 39.28
C GLU A 87 -2.95 7.77 39.24
N GLN A 88 -2.02 8.53 39.86
CA GLN A 88 -2.14 9.99 39.92
C GLN A 88 -1.35 10.71 38.81
N TYR A 89 -0.41 10.04 38.15
CA TYR A 89 0.39 10.62 37.06
C TYR A 89 -0.19 10.37 35.66
N HIS A 90 -1.01 9.33 35.48
CA HIS A 90 -1.68 9.04 34.20
C HIS A 90 -2.79 10.06 33.85
N GLN A 91 -3.26 10.85 34.81
CA GLN A 91 -4.34 11.82 34.61
C GLN A 91 -3.86 13.26 34.31
N LEU A 92 -2.55 13.53 34.46
CA LEU A 92 -1.97 14.86 34.21
C LEU A 92 -1.19 14.94 32.88
N GLU A 93 -0.80 13.82 32.27
CA GLU A 93 -0.21 13.81 30.92
C GLU A 93 -1.23 14.03 29.80
N GLU A 94 -2.51 13.70 30.01
CA GLU A 94 -3.58 14.03 29.03
C GLU A 94 -3.95 15.52 29.03
N SER A 95 -3.53 16.30 30.04
CA SER A 95 -3.88 17.72 30.14
C SER A 95 -2.85 18.66 29.53
N PHE A 96 -1.60 18.21 29.34
CA PHE A 96 -0.50 19.08 28.90
C PHE A 96 -0.08 18.89 27.44
N LEU A 97 -0.62 17.87 26.77
CA LEU A 97 -0.55 17.71 25.31
C LEU A 97 -1.76 18.34 24.59
N ILE A 98 -2.39 19.35 25.20
CA ILE A 98 -3.42 20.19 24.60
C ILE A 98 -3.01 21.66 24.80
N MET A 99 -1.81 22.06 24.37
CA MET A 99 -1.44 23.48 24.22
C MET A 99 -0.18 23.64 23.38
N ALA A 100 -0.28 23.36 22.09
CA ALA A 100 0.60 23.92 21.06
C ALA A 100 -0.04 23.81 19.67
N SER A 101 -1.27 24.31 19.51
CA SER A 101 -1.74 24.72 18.18
C SER A 101 -1.13 26.09 17.87
N PRO A 102 -0.44 26.29 16.74
CA PRO A 102 -0.21 27.63 16.25
C PRO A 102 -1.58 28.18 15.84
N THR A 103 -1.97 29.30 16.43
CA THR A 103 -3.19 30.02 16.09
C THR A 103 -3.18 30.40 14.61
N GLY A 104 -4.06 29.79 13.82
CA GLY A 104 -4.30 30.13 12.43
C GLY A 104 -5.12 29.06 11.70
N SER A 105 -6.44 29.26 11.68
CA SER A 105 -7.51 28.49 11.02
C SER A 105 -7.89 27.13 11.64
N ASP A 106 -9.19 26.97 11.88
CA ASP A 106 -9.87 25.79 12.43
C ASP A 106 -9.29 24.48 11.89
N THR A 107 -8.66 23.68 12.75
CA THR A 107 -8.14 22.36 12.35
C THR A 107 -9.21 21.31 12.67
N THR A 108 -10.20 21.19 11.78
CA THR A 108 -11.05 20.01 11.70
C THR A 108 -10.13 18.78 11.61
N GLN A 109 -10.29 17.80 12.51
CA GLN A 109 -9.55 16.55 12.36
C GLN A 109 -9.93 15.93 11.01
N PRO A 110 -8.97 15.47 10.18
CA PRO A 110 -9.29 14.93 8.88
C PRO A 110 -10.15 13.67 9.05
N LEU A 111 -11.15 13.50 8.18
CA LEU A 111 -12.05 12.34 8.18
C LEU A 111 -11.26 11.03 8.08
N PHE A 112 -10.19 11.01 7.30
CA PHE A 112 -9.34 9.84 7.17
C PHE A 112 -7.85 10.21 7.07
N ARG A 113 -7.04 9.46 7.81
CA ARG A 113 -5.58 9.55 7.74
C ARG A 113 -4.96 8.17 7.97
N ALA A 114 -4.15 7.73 7.00
CA ALA A 114 -3.39 6.49 7.10
C ALA A 114 -1.93 6.72 6.73
N VAL A 115 -1.01 6.14 7.50
CA VAL A 115 0.44 6.22 7.28
C VAL A 115 0.96 4.81 7.03
N ALA A 116 1.53 4.59 5.85
CA ALA A 116 2.20 3.36 5.48
C ALA A 116 3.72 3.52 5.62
N SER A 117 4.36 2.45 6.07
CA SER A 117 5.82 2.35 6.17
C SER A 117 6.50 2.17 4.81
N SER A 118 5.75 1.75 3.78
CA SER A 118 6.30 1.49 2.45
C SER A 118 5.36 1.88 1.31
N THR A 119 5.75 2.89 0.53
CA THR A 119 5.07 3.28 -0.71
C THR A 119 5.09 2.18 -1.77
N ARG A 120 6.17 1.38 -1.81
CA ARG A 120 6.36 0.34 -2.83
C ARG A 120 5.28 -0.73 -2.79
N GLN A 121 4.86 -1.12 -1.59
CA GLN A 121 3.87 -2.17 -1.39
C GLN A 121 2.51 -1.73 -1.93
N ILE A 122 2.08 -0.52 -1.57
CA ILE A 122 0.85 0.10 -2.09
C ILE A 122 0.91 0.21 -3.61
N TYR A 123 2.02 0.71 -4.16
CA TYR A 123 2.20 0.82 -5.61
C TYR A 123 2.08 -0.54 -6.32
N GLN A 124 2.75 -1.58 -5.81
CA GLN A 124 2.72 -2.92 -6.41
C GLN A 124 1.30 -3.50 -6.45
N LEU A 125 0.53 -3.33 -5.36
CA LEU A 125 -0.85 -3.80 -5.27
C LEU A 125 -1.78 -3.01 -6.21
N LEU A 126 -1.71 -1.68 -6.19
CA LEU A 126 -2.55 -0.83 -7.05
C LEU A 126 -2.22 -0.96 -8.54
N LYS A 127 -0.97 -1.24 -8.88
CA LYS A 127 -0.57 -1.49 -10.27
C LYS A 127 -1.27 -2.72 -10.86
N CYS A 128 -1.65 -3.70 -10.05
CA CYS A 128 -2.34 -4.90 -10.53
C CYS A 128 -3.72 -4.61 -11.14
N ILE A 129 -4.34 -3.50 -10.76
CA ILE A 129 -5.64 -3.06 -11.28
C ILE A 129 -5.51 -1.89 -12.28
N SER A 130 -4.32 -1.65 -12.81
CA SER A 130 -4.04 -0.55 -13.75
C SER A 130 -4.62 -0.74 -15.16
N PHE A 131 -5.59 -1.64 -15.34
CA PHE A 131 -6.32 -1.84 -16.60
C PHE A 131 -7.46 -0.82 -16.77
N ALA A 132 -7.93 -0.21 -15.67
CA ALA A 132 -8.90 0.88 -15.67
C ALA A 132 -8.22 2.21 -15.31
N SER A 133 -8.61 3.30 -15.98
CA SER A 133 -8.11 4.64 -15.67
C SER A 133 -8.78 5.26 -14.45
N LYS A 134 -10.04 4.91 -14.22
CA LYS A 134 -10.83 5.33 -13.06
C LYS A 134 -11.06 4.14 -12.13
N VAL A 135 -10.94 4.40 -10.83
CA VAL A 135 -11.23 3.41 -9.78
C VAL A 135 -12.17 3.99 -8.75
N HIS A 136 -13.03 3.12 -8.23
CA HIS A 136 -13.87 3.41 -7.08
C HIS A 136 -13.09 3.07 -5.82
N VAL A 137 -13.03 4.01 -4.88
CA VAL A 137 -12.34 3.90 -3.60
C VAL A 137 -13.37 3.96 -2.50
N GLN A 138 -13.34 2.96 -1.64
CA GLN A 138 -14.19 2.86 -0.46
C GLN A 138 -13.31 2.75 0.77
N ILE A 139 -13.47 3.68 1.70
CA ILE A 139 -12.70 3.72 2.95
C ILE A 139 -13.57 3.11 4.06
N THR A 140 -13.06 2.08 4.72
CA THR A 140 -13.74 1.39 5.84
C THR A 140 -12.87 1.39 7.09
N GLU A 141 -13.37 0.92 8.23
CA GLU A 141 -12.56 0.79 9.45
C GLU A 141 -11.49 -0.31 9.35
N GLU A 142 -11.75 -1.33 8.51
CA GLU A 142 -10.86 -2.48 8.31
C GLU A 142 -9.77 -2.20 7.27
N GLY A 143 -9.96 -1.22 6.38
CA GLY A 143 -8.98 -0.87 5.37
C GLY A 143 -9.54 -0.02 4.22
N ILE A 144 -8.77 0.06 3.14
CA ILE A 144 -9.13 0.79 1.92
C ILE A 144 -9.37 -0.21 0.79
N ARG A 145 -10.55 -0.17 0.18
CA ARG A 145 -10.91 -1.02 -0.97
C ARG A 145 -10.86 -0.19 -2.25
N PHE A 146 -10.05 -0.64 -3.21
CA PHE A 146 -9.99 -0.10 -4.56
C PHE A 146 -10.66 -1.08 -5.53
N THR A 147 -11.64 -0.60 -6.28
CA THR A 147 -12.39 -1.39 -7.25
C THR A 147 -12.24 -0.77 -8.63
N ALA A 148 -11.66 -1.54 -9.54
CA ALA A 148 -11.57 -1.23 -10.96
C ALA A 148 -12.60 -2.07 -11.71
N ASP A 149 -13.51 -1.42 -12.43
CA ASP A 149 -14.48 -2.09 -13.30
C ASP A 149 -14.12 -1.86 -14.77
N HIS A 150 -14.35 -2.88 -15.59
CA HIS A 150 -14.22 -2.81 -17.03
C HIS A 150 -15.47 -3.38 -17.70
N SER A 151 -16.32 -2.46 -18.15
CA SER A 151 -17.54 -2.76 -18.92
C SER A 151 -18.48 -3.76 -18.23
N ARG A 152 -18.49 -3.85 -16.89
CA ARG A 152 -19.28 -4.82 -16.09
C ARG A 152 -19.03 -6.30 -16.37
N VAL A 153 -18.00 -6.63 -17.16
CA VAL A 153 -17.63 -8.01 -17.52
C VAL A 153 -16.40 -8.45 -16.73
N MET A 154 -15.60 -7.49 -16.28
CA MET A 154 -14.41 -7.73 -15.49
C MET A 154 -14.33 -6.72 -14.34
N GLN A 155 -14.13 -7.23 -13.14
CA GLN A 155 -13.90 -6.42 -11.95
C GLN A 155 -12.62 -6.85 -11.25
N GLY A 156 -11.76 -5.89 -10.90
CA GLY A 156 -10.56 -6.10 -10.09
C GLY A 156 -10.65 -5.33 -8.78
N VAL A 157 -10.52 -6.03 -7.67
CA VAL A 157 -10.65 -5.48 -6.32
C VAL A 157 -9.33 -5.68 -5.57
N VAL A 158 -8.78 -4.59 -5.05
CA VAL A 158 -7.60 -4.59 -4.18
C VAL A 158 -8.03 -4.10 -2.80
N ILE A 159 -7.71 -4.87 -1.78
CA ILE A 159 -8.01 -4.53 -0.39
C ILE A 159 -6.68 -4.25 0.32
N LEU A 160 -6.51 -3.01 0.76
CA LEU A 160 -5.41 -2.60 1.62
C LEU A 160 -5.88 -2.69 3.07
N ASP A 161 -5.48 -3.76 3.75
CA ASP A 161 -5.79 -4.00 5.16
C ASP A 161 -5.14 -2.90 6.03
N LYS A 162 -5.83 -2.48 7.10
CA LYS A 162 -5.30 -1.63 8.18
C LYS A 162 -3.92 -2.10 8.66
N ALA A 163 -3.66 -3.41 8.67
CA ALA A 163 -2.37 -3.99 9.06
C ALA A 163 -1.18 -3.55 8.18
N LEU A 164 -1.41 -3.06 6.96
CA LEU A 164 -0.36 -2.49 6.10
C LEU A 164 0.08 -1.09 6.55
N PHE A 165 -0.71 -0.43 7.39
CA PHE A 165 -0.47 0.93 7.86
C PHE A 165 0.06 0.93 9.29
N THR A 166 1.06 1.78 9.56
CA THR A 166 1.58 2.01 10.91
C THR A 166 0.62 2.83 11.77
N SER A 167 -0.18 3.69 11.12
CA SER A 167 -1.23 4.49 11.74
C SER A 167 -2.42 4.52 10.80
N TYR A 168 -3.61 4.24 11.31
CA TYR A 168 -4.86 4.28 10.55
C TYR A 168 -5.94 4.88 11.44
N THR A 169 -6.37 6.09 11.11
CA THR A 169 -7.39 6.84 11.84
C THR A 169 -8.50 7.19 10.87
N LEU A 170 -9.69 6.66 11.15
CA LEU A 170 -10.93 7.00 10.47
C LEU A 170 -11.82 7.68 11.50
N ASN A 171 -12.15 8.94 11.27
CA ASN A 171 -13.03 9.73 12.12
C ASN A 171 -14.43 9.69 11.50
N MET A 172 -15.13 8.58 11.67
CA MET A 172 -16.49 8.38 11.19
C MET A 172 -17.43 8.24 12.39
N SER A 173 -18.61 8.84 12.31
CA SER A 173 -19.64 8.67 13.34
C SER A 173 -20.27 7.27 13.23
N GLU A 174 -20.47 6.59 14.36
CA GLU A 174 -21.05 5.22 14.38
C GLU A 174 -22.41 5.21 13.64
N GLY A 175 -22.47 4.54 12.48
CA GLY A 175 -23.70 4.39 11.68
C GLY A 175 -23.72 5.13 10.34
N GLU A 176 -22.66 5.87 9.99
CA GLU A 176 -22.54 6.57 8.71
C GLU A 176 -22.02 5.62 7.60
N LYS A 177 -22.50 5.80 6.36
CA LYS A 177 -22.08 4.96 5.21
C LYS A 177 -20.61 5.22 4.90
N PRO A 178 -19.79 4.20 4.55
CA PRO A 178 -18.38 4.39 4.24
C PRO A 178 -18.18 5.47 3.18
N SER A 179 -17.16 6.31 3.35
CA SER A 179 -16.81 7.33 2.36
C SER A 179 -16.39 6.68 1.06
N GLU A 180 -17.14 6.99 0.01
CA GLU A 180 -16.99 6.42 -1.33
C GLU A 180 -16.76 7.54 -2.35
N PHE A 181 -15.71 7.39 -3.15
CA PHE A 181 -15.42 8.33 -4.24
C PHE A 181 -14.72 7.63 -5.39
N GLN A 182 -14.73 8.24 -6.56
CA GLN A 182 -13.91 7.82 -7.68
C GLN A 182 -12.68 8.68 -7.82
N MET A 183 -11.59 8.10 -8.33
CA MET A 183 -10.38 8.85 -8.65
C MET A 183 -9.65 8.28 -9.86
N ASN A 184 -8.72 9.07 -10.41
CA ASN A 184 -7.85 8.62 -11.50
C ASN A 184 -6.71 7.76 -10.92
N LEU A 185 -6.72 6.47 -11.24
CA LEU A 185 -5.68 5.53 -10.79
C LEU A 185 -4.33 5.82 -11.45
N ALA A 186 -4.29 6.26 -12.70
CA ALA A 186 -3.03 6.57 -13.37
C ALA A 186 -2.29 7.72 -12.66
N ALA A 187 -3.02 8.77 -12.28
CA ALA A 187 -2.46 9.87 -11.50
C ALA A 187 -1.94 9.38 -10.14
N LEU A 188 -2.71 8.51 -9.45
CA LEU A 188 -2.30 7.88 -8.19
C LEU A 188 -0.99 7.10 -8.33
N LEU A 189 -0.89 6.26 -9.37
CA LEU A 189 0.31 5.48 -9.62
C LEU A 189 1.52 6.37 -9.94
N GLU A 190 1.35 7.43 -10.74
CA GLU A 190 2.42 8.39 -11.04
C GLU A 190 2.89 9.12 -9.78
N ALA A 191 1.98 9.55 -8.91
CA ALA A 191 2.34 10.19 -7.63
C ALA A 191 3.09 9.24 -6.69
N LEU A 192 2.67 7.97 -6.61
CA LEU A 192 3.38 6.95 -5.84
C LEU A 192 4.77 6.64 -6.41
N GLN A 193 5.01 6.92 -7.69
CA GLN A 193 6.29 6.74 -8.37
C GLN A 193 7.17 7.99 -8.43
N ILE A 194 6.80 9.09 -7.75
CA ILE A 194 7.53 10.36 -7.87
C ILE A 194 9.02 10.25 -7.50
N PHE A 195 9.35 9.35 -6.58
CA PHE A 195 10.72 9.06 -6.18
C PHE A 195 11.36 7.87 -6.93
N GLY A 196 10.67 7.26 -7.91
CA GLY A 196 11.28 6.29 -8.83
C GLY A 196 11.72 4.94 -8.24
N ALA A 197 11.45 4.67 -6.96
CA ALA A 197 11.93 3.49 -6.22
C ALA A 197 11.60 2.13 -6.89
N THR A 198 10.54 2.06 -7.71
CA THR A 198 10.13 0.84 -8.40
C THR A 198 10.84 0.62 -9.75
N ASP A 199 11.26 1.70 -10.42
CA ASP A 199 11.90 1.62 -11.75
C ASP A 199 13.37 1.20 -11.61
N VAL A 200 14.03 1.62 -10.52
CA VAL A 200 15.42 1.21 -10.20
C VAL A 200 15.52 -0.30 -9.95
N ALA A 201 14.58 -0.91 -9.21
CA ALA A 201 14.57 -2.35 -8.95
C ALA A 201 14.28 -3.17 -10.22
N ALA A 202 13.36 -2.72 -11.07
CA ALA A 202 13.06 -3.37 -12.34
C ALA A 202 14.24 -3.29 -13.33
N ARG A 203 14.96 -2.16 -13.36
CA ARG A 203 16.16 -1.99 -14.19
C ARG A 203 17.36 -2.76 -13.65
N ALA A 204 17.51 -2.88 -12.33
CA ALA A 204 18.55 -3.72 -11.72
C ALA A 204 18.34 -5.21 -12.04
N ALA A 205 17.11 -5.71 -11.91
CA ALA A 205 16.77 -7.09 -12.28
C ALA A 205 16.99 -7.37 -13.78
N LYS A 206 16.70 -6.39 -14.63
CA LYS A 206 16.95 -6.49 -16.08
C LYS A 206 18.45 -6.47 -16.42
N ALA A 207 19.23 -5.63 -15.73
CA ALA A 207 20.69 -5.54 -15.88
C ALA A 207 21.41 -6.81 -15.44
N GLU A 208 20.89 -7.52 -14.42
CA GLU A 208 21.43 -8.81 -13.98
C GLU A 208 21.23 -9.92 -15.03
N SER A 209 20.13 -9.88 -15.79
CA SER A 209 19.86 -10.83 -16.88
C SER A 209 20.70 -10.58 -18.15
N GLU A 210 21.17 -9.34 -18.37
CA GLU A 210 21.90 -8.91 -19.58
C GLU A 210 23.43 -8.76 -19.38
N ALA A 211 23.98 -9.33 -18.30
CA ALA A 211 25.39 -9.20 -17.90
C ALA A 211 26.43 -9.66 -18.96
N TYR A 212 26.04 -10.33 -20.04
CA TYR A 212 26.95 -10.84 -21.07
C TYR A 212 27.03 -10.00 -22.35
N ARG A 213 26.29 -8.87 -22.47
CA ARG A 213 26.11 -8.20 -23.77
C ARG A 213 26.27 -6.68 -23.86
N SER A 214 26.95 -5.98 -22.95
CA SER A 214 27.31 -4.58 -23.26
C SER A 214 28.54 -4.01 -22.56
N ASN A 215 29.54 -3.66 -23.38
CA ASN A 215 30.50 -2.59 -23.13
C ASN A 215 29.83 -1.21 -23.30
N LEU A 216 28.83 -0.87 -22.47
CA LEU A 216 28.34 0.51 -22.39
C LEU A 216 28.85 1.17 -21.11
N ARG A 217 29.88 2.00 -21.30
CA ARG A 217 30.29 3.09 -20.42
C ARG A 217 29.06 3.90 -19.96
N ASN A 218 29.04 4.23 -18.67
CA ASN A 218 28.31 5.34 -18.00
C ASN A 218 27.06 5.05 -17.15
N TYR A 219 26.84 3.85 -16.61
CA TYR A 219 25.90 3.72 -15.49
C TYR A 219 26.49 2.87 -14.37
N ARG A 220 27.29 3.50 -13.50
CA ARG A 220 27.45 3.01 -12.14
C ARG A 220 26.19 3.43 -11.38
N PRO A 221 25.41 2.50 -10.79
CA PRO A 221 24.52 2.89 -9.70
C PRO A 221 25.42 3.50 -8.63
N ASP A 222 25.21 4.77 -8.27
CA ASP A 222 25.93 5.36 -7.15
C ASP A 222 25.68 4.46 -5.93
N ALA A 223 26.76 3.94 -5.34
CA ALA A 223 26.73 3.07 -4.16
C ALA A 223 26.12 3.76 -2.92
N PHE A 224 25.76 5.04 -3.05
CA PHE A 224 25.07 5.88 -2.07
C PHE A 224 23.69 6.34 -2.55
N ASN A 225 23.13 5.76 -3.61
CA ASN A 225 21.71 5.96 -3.91
C ASN A 225 20.90 5.13 -2.91
N HIS A 226 20.20 5.78 -1.98
CA HIS A 226 19.40 5.12 -0.94
C HIS A 226 18.25 4.27 -1.51
N GLN A 227 17.90 4.50 -2.77
CA GLN A 227 16.98 3.66 -3.55
C GLN A 227 17.55 2.28 -3.86
N ALA A 228 18.88 2.17 -4.03
CA ALA A 228 19.60 0.90 -4.15
C ALA A 228 19.81 0.22 -2.79
N LEU A 229 19.69 0.97 -1.69
CA LEU A 229 19.71 0.46 -0.31
C LEU A 229 18.33 -0.04 0.16
N GLY A 230 17.29 0.09 -0.67
CA GLY A 230 15.95 -0.42 -0.37
C GLY A 230 15.26 0.29 0.80
N MET A 231 15.66 1.52 1.15
CA MET A 231 14.98 2.27 2.21
C MET A 231 13.56 2.62 1.77
N PRO A 232 12.51 2.11 2.44
CA PRO A 232 11.14 2.39 2.03
C PRO A 232 10.79 3.83 2.39
N GLY A 233 10.41 4.63 1.39
CA GLY A 233 9.75 5.92 1.64
C GLY A 233 8.42 5.69 2.36
N THR A 234 8.06 6.60 3.26
CA THR A 234 6.77 6.56 3.94
C THR A 234 5.71 7.25 3.09
N CYS A 235 4.48 6.75 3.17
CA CYS A 235 3.34 7.30 2.43
C CYS A 235 2.22 7.61 3.42
N CYS A 236 1.79 8.85 3.48
CA CYS A 236 0.64 9.27 4.26
C CYS A 236 -0.50 9.63 3.31
N ILE A 237 -1.60 8.91 3.42
CA ILE A 237 -2.85 9.14 2.70
C ILE A 237 -3.78 9.92 3.63
N MET A 238 -4.30 11.05 3.18
CA MET A 238 -5.14 11.94 3.95
C MET A 238 -6.34 12.40 3.14
N TYR A 239 -7.51 12.39 3.77
CA TYR A 239 -8.77 12.84 3.20
C TYR A 239 -9.50 13.64 4.27
N GLU A 240 -9.78 14.90 3.98
CA GLU A 240 -10.21 15.88 4.98
C GLU A 240 -11.71 15.75 5.25
N GLU A 241 -12.51 15.83 4.20
CA GLU A 241 -13.98 15.78 4.24
C GLU A 241 -14.53 15.10 2.97
N ASP A 242 -15.80 14.72 2.99
CA ASP A 242 -16.44 14.13 1.81
C ASP A 242 -16.48 15.12 0.63
N GLY A 243 -15.88 14.72 -0.50
CA GLY A 243 -15.73 15.56 -1.69
C GLY A 243 -14.44 16.40 -1.72
N SER A 244 -13.62 16.34 -0.67
CA SER A 244 -12.27 16.92 -0.68
C SER A 244 -11.31 16.11 -1.57
N PRO A 245 -10.23 16.70 -2.10
CA PRO A 245 -9.22 15.95 -2.84
C PRO A 245 -8.45 15.00 -1.92
N LEU A 246 -8.10 13.81 -2.42
CA LEU A 246 -7.26 12.87 -1.69
C LEU A 246 -5.81 13.37 -1.69
N SER A 247 -5.30 13.72 -0.52
CA SER A 247 -3.94 14.21 -0.33
C SER A 247 -2.99 13.07 -0.03
N ILE A 248 -1.96 12.89 -0.85
CA ILE A 248 -0.92 11.88 -0.69
C ILE A 248 0.39 12.57 -0.41
N ILE A 249 0.93 12.28 0.75
CA ILE A 249 2.14 12.89 1.26
C ILE A 249 3.20 11.80 1.32
N LEU A 250 4.19 11.90 0.44
CA LEU A 250 5.31 10.98 0.37
C LEU A 250 6.53 11.63 1.04
N GLU A 251 7.23 10.88 1.88
CA GLU A 251 8.45 11.35 2.53
C GLU A 251 9.60 10.36 2.30
N GLU A 252 10.68 10.85 1.70
CA GLU A 252 11.89 10.08 1.43
C GLU A 252 13.13 10.95 1.65
N THR A 253 14.07 10.50 2.49
CA THR A 253 15.35 11.18 2.75
C THR A 253 15.23 12.66 3.19
N GLY A 254 14.16 13.00 3.91
CA GLY A 254 13.90 14.38 4.37
C GLY A 254 13.27 15.29 3.31
N VAL A 255 12.99 14.78 2.11
CA VAL A 255 12.17 15.46 1.11
C VAL A 255 10.72 14.99 1.29
N LYS A 256 9.81 15.95 1.47
CA LYS A 256 8.37 15.71 1.57
C LYS A 256 7.68 16.24 0.33
N THR A 257 6.93 15.38 -0.35
CA THR A 257 6.17 15.72 -1.54
C THR A 257 4.69 15.49 -1.26
N GLN A 258 3.86 16.50 -1.53
CA GLN A 258 2.41 16.41 -1.37
C GLN A 258 1.73 16.47 -2.74
N CYS A 259 0.90 15.48 -3.03
CA CYS A 259 0.11 15.35 -4.25
C CYS A 259 -1.37 15.37 -3.89
N ASN A 260 -2.12 16.34 -4.40
CA ASN A 260 -3.56 16.44 -4.16
C ASN A 260 -4.31 15.90 -5.38
N MET A 261 -5.06 14.81 -5.18
CA MET A 261 -5.80 14.14 -6.24
C MET A 261 -7.27 14.53 -6.22
N VAL A 262 -7.77 14.91 -7.39
CA VAL A 262 -9.19 15.23 -7.55
C VAL A 262 -10.02 13.95 -7.36
N THR A 263 -11.01 14.06 -6.47
CA THR A 263 -12.04 13.03 -6.24
C THR A 263 -13.27 13.36 -7.07
N TYR A 264 -13.97 12.33 -7.52
CA TYR A 264 -15.19 12.42 -8.29
C TYR A 264 -16.32 11.71 -7.56
N THR A 265 -17.56 12.12 -7.81
CA THR A 265 -18.74 11.44 -7.30
C THR A 265 -18.71 9.96 -7.70
N PRO A 266 -18.96 9.02 -6.77
CA PRO A 266 -18.97 7.61 -7.10
C PRO A 266 -20.11 7.29 -8.06
N GLU A 267 -19.77 6.80 -9.25
CA GLU A 267 -20.70 5.97 -10.01
C GLU A 267 -20.80 4.64 -9.24
N SER A 268 -22.01 4.10 -9.06
CA SER A 268 -22.25 2.83 -8.37
C SER A 268 -22.36 1.70 -9.40
N PRO A 269 -21.26 1.14 -9.92
CA PRO A 269 -21.34 -0.09 -10.69
C PRO A 269 -21.83 -1.20 -9.77
N GLU A 270 -22.79 -1.99 -10.24
CA GLU A 270 -23.18 -3.22 -9.54
C GLU A 270 -21.97 -4.17 -9.51
N ASP A 271 -21.64 -4.67 -8.32
CA ASP A 271 -20.61 -5.71 -8.19
C ASP A 271 -21.03 -6.95 -8.98
N ILE A 272 -20.06 -7.60 -9.63
CA ILE A 272 -20.34 -8.88 -10.31
C ILE A 272 -20.74 -9.90 -9.23
N PRO A 273 -21.98 -10.43 -9.27
CA PRO A 273 -22.44 -11.38 -8.29
C PRO A 273 -21.63 -12.67 -8.42
N PHE A 274 -21.20 -13.21 -7.28
CA PHE A 274 -20.47 -14.48 -7.21
C PHE A 274 -20.98 -15.25 -6.01
N ASP A 275 -21.58 -16.41 -6.26
CA ASP A 275 -22.11 -17.26 -5.20
C ASP A 275 -20.97 -18.02 -4.50
N ARG A 276 -20.69 -17.65 -3.25
CA ARG A 276 -19.64 -18.27 -2.43
C ARG A 276 -20.10 -19.59 -1.80
N GLU A 277 -21.40 -19.81 -1.66
CA GLU A 277 -21.97 -21.01 -1.05
C GLU A 277 -22.09 -22.12 -2.09
N ASN A 278 -22.46 -21.77 -3.32
CA ASN A 278 -22.62 -22.71 -4.43
C ASN A 278 -21.46 -22.68 -5.44
N MET A 279 -20.23 -22.87 -4.97
CA MET A 279 -19.07 -23.00 -5.85
C MET A 279 -19.07 -24.36 -6.60
N SER A 280 -18.97 -24.31 -7.93
CA SER A 280 -18.82 -25.48 -8.82
C SER A 280 -17.45 -26.14 -8.63
N PHE A 281 -16.40 -25.31 -8.52
CA PHE A 281 -15.06 -25.77 -8.22
C PHE A 281 -14.25 -24.74 -7.43
N LYS A 282 -13.23 -25.25 -6.73
CA LYS A 282 -12.19 -24.49 -6.05
C LYS A 282 -10.84 -25.19 -6.23
N ILE A 283 -9.91 -24.50 -6.87
CA ILE A 283 -8.54 -24.99 -7.09
C ILE A 283 -7.56 -23.94 -6.56
N ILE A 284 -6.58 -24.36 -5.76
CA ILE A 284 -5.49 -23.49 -5.30
C ILE A 284 -4.18 -24.01 -5.87
N MET A 285 -3.42 -23.11 -6.50
CA MET A 285 -2.11 -23.40 -7.09
C MET A 285 -1.17 -22.22 -6.98
N HIS A 286 0.10 -22.41 -7.33
CA HIS A 286 1.04 -21.31 -7.47
C HIS A 286 0.66 -20.39 -8.64
N ALA A 287 0.65 -19.07 -8.41
CA ALA A 287 0.23 -18.11 -9.43
C ALA A 287 1.15 -18.10 -10.66
N ARG A 288 2.44 -18.46 -10.49
CA ARG A 288 3.41 -18.56 -11.58
C ARG A 288 3.02 -19.56 -12.67
N TRP A 289 2.39 -20.69 -12.34
CA TRP A 289 2.03 -21.65 -13.39
C TRP A 289 0.84 -21.20 -14.22
N LEU A 290 -0.10 -20.46 -13.61
CA LEU A 290 -1.18 -19.82 -14.35
C LEU A 290 -0.62 -18.75 -15.29
N LEU A 291 0.38 -17.98 -14.82
CA LEU A 291 1.09 -17.00 -15.64
C LEU A 291 1.81 -17.65 -16.82
N ASP A 292 2.56 -18.73 -16.58
CA ASP A 292 3.30 -19.44 -17.62
C ASP A 292 2.33 -19.98 -18.70
N ALA A 293 1.25 -20.64 -18.28
CA ALA A 293 0.21 -21.13 -19.18
C ALA A 293 -0.44 -20.00 -20.00
N LEU A 294 -0.78 -18.87 -19.36
CA LEU A 294 -1.34 -17.72 -20.08
C LEU A 294 -0.33 -17.08 -21.02
N SER A 295 0.96 -17.07 -20.69
CA SER A 295 2.01 -16.54 -21.55
C SER A 295 2.21 -17.40 -22.80
N GLU A 296 2.07 -18.72 -22.66
CA GLU A 296 2.10 -19.66 -23.78
C GLU A 296 0.91 -19.43 -24.72
N LEU A 297 -0.31 -19.34 -24.17
CA LEU A 297 -1.51 -19.05 -24.95
C LEU A 297 -1.46 -17.64 -25.57
N ALA A 298 -0.86 -16.66 -24.88
CA ALA A 298 -0.73 -15.28 -25.38
C ALA A 298 0.07 -15.18 -26.68
N SER A 299 1.00 -16.10 -26.93
CA SER A 299 1.81 -16.13 -28.16
C SER A 299 0.96 -16.26 -29.43
N MET A 300 -0.24 -16.87 -29.31
CA MET A 300 -1.19 -17.06 -30.40
C MET A 300 -2.16 -15.88 -30.57
N ALA A 301 -2.12 -14.89 -29.68
CA ALA A 301 -3.06 -13.77 -29.59
C ALA A 301 -4.55 -14.18 -29.75
N PRO A 302 -5.04 -15.16 -28.97
CA PRO A 302 -6.41 -15.65 -29.11
C PRO A 302 -7.42 -14.60 -28.65
N ALA A 303 -8.60 -14.58 -29.27
CA ALA A 303 -9.69 -13.69 -28.84
C ALA A 303 -10.42 -14.23 -27.59
N ARG A 304 -10.43 -15.57 -27.43
CA ARG A 304 -11.17 -16.28 -26.39
C ARG A 304 -10.28 -17.34 -25.74
N ILE A 305 -10.51 -17.58 -24.46
CA ILE A 305 -9.91 -18.66 -23.69
C ILE A 305 -11.02 -19.52 -23.07
N GLY A 306 -11.00 -20.82 -23.34
CA GLY A 306 -11.86 -21.81 -22.73
C GLY A 306 -11.17 -22.42 -21.52
N ILE A 307 -11.83 -22.36 -20.37
CA ILE A 307 -11.31 -22.84 -19.09
C ILE A 307 -12.17 -24.03 -18.67
N ALA A 308 -11.55 -25.20 -18.52
CA ALA A 308 -12.23 -26.43 -18.12
C ALA A 308 -11.67 -26.95 -16.79
N ALA A 309 -12.53 -27.10 -15.77
CA ALA A 309 -12.21 -27.81 -14.55
C ALA A 309 -12.95 -29.15 -14.54
N MET A 310 -12.24 -30.26 -14.33
CA MET A 310 -12.77 -31.62 -14.43
C MET A 310 -12.32 -32.46 -13.23
N PRO A 311 -13.17 -33.34 -12.66
CA PRO A 311 -12.76 -34.20 -11.56
C PRO A 311 -11.69 -35.23 -11.96
N ASN A 312 -11.60 -35.54 -13.26
CA ASN A 312 -10.62 -36.45 -13.85
C ASN A 312 -9.52 -35.67 -14.57
N VAL A 313 -8.39 -36.34 -14.85
CA VAL A 313 -7.29 -35.82 -15.68
C VAL A 313 -7.87 -35.25 -16.99
N PRO A 314 -7.48 -34.02 -17.41
CA PRO A 314 -6.36 -33.20 -16.94
C PRO A 314 -6.62 -32.30 -15.71
N TYR A 315 -7.70 -32.46 -14.96
CA TYR A 315 -8.07 -31.65 -13.76
C TYR A 315 -8.40 -30.18 -14.04
N LEU A 316 -7.49 -29.45 -14.66
CA LEU A 316 -7.67 -28.11 -15.19
C LEU A 316 -7.06 -28.07 -16.60
N SER A 317 -7.79 -27.50 -17.55
CA SER A 317 -7.33 -27.28 -18.92
C SER A 317 -7.65 -25.86 -19.34
N LEU A 318 -6.64 -25.19 -19.91
CA LEU A 318 -6.76 -23.86 -20.50
C LEU A 318 -6.57 -23.99 -22.00
N SER A 319 -7.65 -23.83 -22.74
CA SER A 319 -7.69 -23.95 -24.19
C SER A 319 -7.88 -22.59 -24.83
N SER A 320 -7.26 -22.35 -25.97
CA SER A 320 -7.48 -21.15 -26.76
C SER A 320 -7.53 -21.51 -28.25
N SER A 321 -8.38 -20.81 -28.99
CA SER A 321 -8.48 -20.93 -30.43
C SER A 321 -8.12 -19.58 -31.06
N GLY A 322 -7.14 -19.60 -31.96
CA GLY A 322 -6.65 -18.42 -32.67
C GLY A 322 -6.65 -18.67 -34.19
N GLY A 323 -6.35 -17.62 -34.97
CA GLY A 323 -6.36 -17.70 -36.43
C GLY A 323 -5.30 -18.65 -37.03
N LEU A 324 -4.29 -19.05 -36.24
CA LEU A 324 -3.19 -19.93 -36.65
C LEU A 324 -3.32 -21.36 -36.11
N GLY A 325 -4.40 -21.66 -35.38
CA GLY A 325 -4.64 -22.98 -34.78
C GLY A 325 -5.18 -22.88 -33.35
N SER A 326 -5.38 -24.05 -32.73
CA SER A 326 -5.77 -24.18 -31.33
C SER A 326 -4.59 -24.63 -30.47
N SER A 327 -4.46 -24.06 -29.28
CA SER A 327 -3.50 -24.49 -28.26
C SER A 327 -4.23 -24.82 -26.96
N SER A 328 -3.77 -25.83 -26.24
CA SER A 328 -4.33 -26.25 -24.95
C SER A 328 -3.20 -26.55 -23.97
N VAL A 329 -3.32 -26.01 -22.77
CA VAL A 329 -2.39 -26.27 -21.65
C VAL A 329 -3.16 -27.04 -20.57
N ASP A 330 -2.67 -28.26 -20.29
CA ASP A 330 -3.34 -29.23 -19.43
C ASP A 330 -2.55 -29.46 -18.13
N PHE A 331 -3.22 -29.30 -16.98
CA PHE A 331 -2.62 -29.43 -15.65
C PHE A 331 -2.80 -30.86 -15.08
N SER A 332 -2.26 -31.84 -15.80
CA SER A 332 -2.40 -33.26 -15.45
C SER A 332 -1.65 -33.70 -14.19
N GLY A 333 -0.73 -32.88 -13.66
CA GLY A 333 0.13 -33.19 -12.51
C GLY A 333 -0.58 -33.35 -11.15
N GLY A 334 -1.90 -33.15 -11.08
CA GLY A 334 -2.69 -33.46 -9.88
C GLY A 334 -2.16 -32.75 -8.62
N ARG A 335 -1.97 -33.51 -7.53
CA ARG A 335 -1.64 -32.99 -6.18
C ARG A 335 -0.24 -32.35 -6.03
N SER A 336 0.70 -32.64 -6.92
CA SER A 336 2.02 -31.97 -6.87
C SER A 336 1.95 -30.56 -7.43
N LEU A 337 0.99 -30.33 -8.33
CA LEU A 337 0.68 -29.01 -8.83
C LEU A 337 -0.35 -28.35 -7.91
N LEU A 338 -1.55 -28.92 -7.85
CA LEU A 338 -2.69 -28.30 -7.20
C LEU A 338 -2.64 -28.57 -5.68
N GLU A 339 -2.37 -27.53 -4.90
CA GLU A 339 -2.35 -27.62 -3.43
C GLU A 339 -3.73 -27.98 -2.87
N THR A 340 -4.77 -27.37 -3.43
CA THR A 340 -6.18 -27.69 -3.14
C THR A 340 -6.90 -27.94 -4.43
N PHE A 341 -7.69 -29.01 -4.47
CA PHE A 341 -8.48 -29.38 -5.63
C PHE A 341 -9.84 -29.91 -5.16
N SER A 342 -10.90 -29.16 -5.46
CA SER A 342 -12.28 -29.54 -5.21
C SER A 342 -13.08 -29.18 -6.46
N VAL A 343 -13.54 -30.18 -7.19
CA VAL A 343 -14.39 -30.03 -8.38
C VAL A 343 -15.60 -30.93 -8.17
N ARG A 344 -16.81 -30.38 -8.20
CA ARG A 344 -18.04 -31.17 -8.06
C ARG A 344 -18.35 -31.91 -9.35
N GLU A 345 -18.45 -31.16 -10.44
CA GLU A 345 -18.77 -31.64 -11.78
C GLU A 345 -17.86 -30.99 -12.82
N ARG A 346 -17.90 -31.50 -14.06
CA ARG A 346 -17.19 -30.86 -15.16
C ARG A 346 -17.76 -29.45 -15.36
N TRP A 347 -16.90 -28.46 -15.18
CA TRP A 347 -17.20 -27.06 -15.42
C TRP A 347 -16.38 -26.58 -16.61
N PHE A 348 -17.02 -25.94 -17.58
CA PHE A 348 -16.35 -25.36 -18.73
C PHE A 348 -16.98 -24.03 -19.07
N GLN A 349 -16.18 -22.97 -19.15
CA GLN A 349 -16.64 -21.66 -19.60
C GLN A 349 -15.59 -20.95 -20.46
N SER A 350 -16.08 -20.11 -21.37
CA SER A 350 -15.24 -19.31 -22.27
C SER A 350 -15.21 -17.84 -21.84
N PHE A 351 -14.03 -17.24 -21.79
CA PHE A 351 -13.81 -15.85 -21.40
C PHE A 351 -13.06 -15.08 -22.48
N LYS A 352 -13.13 -13.75 -22.45
CA LYS A 352 -12.30 -12.90 -23.30
C LYS A 352 -10.85 -12.96 -22.83
N PHE A 353 -9.93 -13.31 -23.73
CA PHE A 353 -8.53 -13.49 -23.37
C PHE A 353 -7.90 -12.21 -22.81
N ASP A 354 -8.21 -11.05 -23.40
CA ASP A 354 -7.69 -9.75 -22.96
C ASP A 354 -8.02 -9.43 -21.49
N PHE A 355 -9.20 -9.85 -21.02
CA PHE A 355 -9.62 -9.63 -19.64
C PHE A 355 -8.82 -10.51 -18.68
N ILE A 356 -8.69 -11.81 -18.96
CA ILE A 356 -7.85 -12.70 -18.13
C ILE A 356 -6.38 -12.24 -18.16
N LYS A 357 -5.89 -11.81 -19.33
CA LYS A 357 -4.53 -11.28 -19.50
C LYS A 357 -4.26 -10.05 -18.63
N SER A 358 -5.25 -9.20 -18.38
CA SER A 358 -5.06 -8.03 -17.53
C SER A 358 -4.68 -8.38 -16.08
N ALA A 359 -5.05 -9.57 -15.59
CA ALA A 359 -4.65 -10.09 -14.28
C ALA A 359 -3.21 -10.65 -14.23
N THR A 360 -2.46 -10.61 -15.35
CA THR A 360 -1.05 -11.05 -15.43
C THR A 360 -0.15 -10.32 -14.43
N GLU A 361 -0.40 -9.03 -14.18
CA GLU A 361 0.38 -8.26 -13.20
C GLU A 361 0.21 -8.85 -11.79
N ALA A 362 -1.01 -9.20 -11.42
CA ALA A 362 -1.33 -9.85 -10.15
C ALA A 362 -0.72 -11.25 -10.06
N MET A 363 -0.79 -12.05 -11.14
CA MET A 363 -0.20 -13.39 -11.19
C MET A 363 1.33 -13.37 -11.00
N ARG A 364 2.00 -12.31 -11.46
CA ARG A 364 3.45 -12.18 -11.34
C ARG A 364 3.90 -11.88 -9.91
N ILE A 365 3.14 -11.10 -9.16
CA ILE A 365 3.48 -10.71 -7.78
C ILE A 365 2.96 -11.69 -6.72
N ALA A 366 1.92 -12.46 -7.05
CA ALA A 366 1.27 -13.35 -6.11
C ALA A 366 2.03 -14.67 -5.93
N ASN A 367 1.98 -15.22 -4.72
CA ASN A 367 2.57 -16.52 -4.42
C ASN A 367 1.59 -17.65 -4.75
N LYS A 368 0.31 -17.42 -4.47
CA LYS A 368 -0.78 -18.37 -4.67
C LYS A 368 -1.98 -17.71 -5.33
N VAL A 369 -2.71 -18.49 -6.11
CA VAL A 369 -4.00 -18.12 -6.69
C VAL A 369 -5.04 -19.15 -6.31
N SER A 370 -6.19 -18.67 -5.82
CA SER A 370 -7.41 -19.44 -5.64
C SER A 370 -8.30 -19.22 -6.85
N PHE A 371 -8.42 -20.25 -7.68
CA PHE A 371 -9.25 -20.35 -8.86
C PHE A 371 -10.63 -20.88 -8.44
N ARG A 372 -11.69 -20.11 -8.64
CA ARG A 372 -13.06 -20.48 -8.23
C ARG A 372 -14.05 -20.19 -9.35
N GLY A 373 -15.01 -21.09 -9.54
CA GLY A 373 -16.14 -20.87 -10.44
C GLY A 373 -17.44 -21.20 -9.73
N ASP A 374 -18.47 -20.41 -9.98
CA ASP A 374 -19.84 -20.65 -9.50
C ASP A 374 -20.66 -21.44 -10.53
N ASP A 375 -21.95 -21.63 -10.25
CA ASP A 375 -22.90 -22.32 -11.12
C ASP A 375 -23.36 -21.45 -12.31
N GLN A 376 -23.37 -20.12 -12.15
CA GLN A 376 -23.64 -19.15 -13.21
C GLN A 376 -22.48 -19.02 -14.21
N GLY A 377 -21.31 -19.58 -13.88
CA GLY A 377 -20.12 -19.58 -14.71
C GLY A 377 -19.23 -18.35 -14.56
N VAL A 378 -19.48 -17.50 -13.56
CA VAL A 378 -18.57 -16.41 -13.17
C VAL A 378 -17.30 -17.02 -12.60
N LEU A 379 -16.17 -16.52 -13.08
CA LEU A 379 -14.85 -16.92 -12.61
C LEU A 379 -14.34 -15.89 -11.60
N SER A 380 -13.96 -16.35 -10.40
CA SER A 380 -13.26 -15.55 -9.39
C SER A 380 -11.83 -16.06 -9.19
N LEU A 381 -10.87 -15.16 -9.39
CA LEU A 381 -9.44 -15.37 -9.14
C LEU A 381 -9.03 -14.53 -7.94
N GLN A 382 -8.72 -15.20 -6.83
CA GLN A 382 -8.18 -14.53 -5.65
C GLN A 382 -6.68 -14.79 -5.54
N PHE A 383 -5.90 -13.74 -5.65
CA PHE A 383 -4.45 -13.75 -5.53
C PHE A 383 -4.03 -13.41 -4.12
N MET A 384 -3.15 -14.23 -3.55
CA MET A 384 -2.51 -13.97 -2.27
C MET A 384 -1.10 -13.45 -2.51
N VAL A 385 -0.86 -12.20 -2.12
CA VAL A 385 0.44 -11.54 -2.22
C VAL A 385 1.03 -11.46 -0.83
N GLU A 386 2.15 -12.14 -0.64
CA GLU A 386 2.93 -12.02 0.59
C GLU A 386 3.89 -10.85 0.44
N VAL A 387 3.74 -9.87 1.31
CA VAL A 387 4.55 -8.66 1.33
C VAL A 387 5.61 -8.82 2.42
N GLU A 388 6.87 -8.49 2.12
CA GLU A 388 7.99 -8.67 3.05
C GLU A 388 7.71 -8.03 4.41
N GLY A 389 7.56 -8.87 5.45
CA GLY A 389 7.37 -8.44 6.85
C GLY A 389 5.94 -8.06 7.25
N GLY A 390 4.92 -8.31 6.42
CA GLY A 390 3.52 -7.94 6.68
C GLY A 390 2.52 -9.10 6.61
N THR A 391 1.24 -8.78 6.87
CA THR A 391 0.11 -9.67 6.62
C THR A 391 -0.07 -9.91 5.11
N PRO A 392 -0.56 -11.09 4.69
CA PRO A 392 -0.82 -11.34 3.27
C PRO A 392 -1.93 -10.40 2.77
N SER A 393 -1.68 -9.74 1.64
CA SER A 393 -2.67 -8.93 0.94
C SER A 393 -3.41 -9.78 -0.10
N PHE A 394 -4.69 -9.48 -0.30
CA PHE A 394 -5.52 -10.21 -1.26
C PHE A 394 -5.98 -9.30 -2.40
N LEU A 395 -5.94 -9.83 -3.62
CA LEU A 395 -6.55 -9.24 -4.80
C LEU A 395 -7.64 -10.19 -5.31
N ASP A 396 -8.82 -9.69 -5.59
CA ASP A 396 -9.94 -10.49 -6.14
C ASP A 396 -10.27 -9.98 -7.53
N PHE A 397 -10.22 -10.85 -8.53
CA PHE A 397 -10.64 -10.56 -9.89
C PHE A 397 -11.84 -11.41 -10.24
N ARG A 398 -12.88 -10.80 -10.79
CA ARG A 398 -14.10 -11.48 -11.24
C ARG A 398 -14.29 -11.28 -12.74
N PHE A 399 -14.67 -12.34 -13.42
CA PHE A 399 -14.88 -12.35 -14.86
C PHE A 399 -16.22 -13.00 -15.20
N VAL A 400 -17.01 -12.31 -16.03
CA VAL A 400 -18.25 -12.85 -16.59
C VAL A 400 -17.91 -13.65 -17.86
N PRO A 401 -18.44 -14.87 -18.01
CA PRO A 401 -18.19 -15.69 -19.20
C PRO A 401 -18.89 -15.09 -20.42
N TYR A 402 -18.46 -15.52 -21.61
CA TYR A 402 -19.28 -15.37 -22.79
C TYR A 402 -20.53 -16.23 -22.65
N ILE A 403 -21.67 -15.69 -23.08
CA ILE A 403 -22.87 -16.49 -23.28
C ILE A 403 -22.54 -17.47 -24.42
N THR A 404 -22.43 -18.75 -24.11
CA THR A 404 -22.62 -19.80 -25.10
C THR A 404 -24.08 -19.68 -25.52
N GLN A 405 -24.34 -19.04 -26.66
CA GLN A 405 -25.51 -19.44 -27.41
C GLN A 405 -25.22 -20.89 -27.76
N ASP A 406 -26.02 -21.80 -27.21
CA ASP A 406 -26.08 -23.16 -27.69
C ASP A 406 -26.26 -23.05 -29.21
N GLU A 407 -25.21 -23.32 -29.97
CA GLU A 407 -25.37 -23.72 -31.36
C GLU A 407 -26.07 -25.08 -31.26
N GLU A 408 -27.40 -25.05 -31.10
CA GLU A 408 -28.28 -26.18 -31.31
C GLU A 408 -27.98 -26.69 -32.72
N THR A 409 -27.24 -27.80 -32.77
CA THR A 409 -27.36 -28.89 -33.75
C THR A 409 -28.33 -28.60 -34.89
N GLU A 410 -27.84 -28.02 -35.99
CA GLU A 410 -28.27 -28.46 -37.32
C GLU A 410 -27.43 -29.68 -37.67
N SER A 411 -27.82 -30.82 -37.09
CA SER A 411 -27.55 -32.11 -37.72
C SER A 411 -28.30 -32.11 -39.06
N GLU A 412 -27.61 -31.77 -40.14
CA GLU A 412 -28.06 -32.16 -41.47
C GLU A 412 -28.03 -33.69 -41.55
N GLU A 413 -29.16 -34.29 -41.17
CA GLU A 413 -29.59 -35.58 -41.69
C GLU A 413 -29.78 -35.43 -43.21
N GLU A 414 -28.71 -35.58 -44.01
CA GLU A 414 -28.87 -35.98 -45.41
C GLU A 414 -29.06 -37.51 -45.47
N ASP A 415 -30.29 -37.90 -45.14
CA ASP A 415 -30.86 -39.19 -45.53
C ASP A 415 -31.28 -39.13 -47.01
N GLY A 416 -30.61 -39.93 -47.84
CA GLY A 416 -31.19 -40.68 -48.95
C GLY A 416 -31.82 -39.95 -50.14
N GLN A 417 -31.11 -39.98 -51.28
CA GLN A 417 -31.69 -40.49 -52.53
C GLN A 417 -30.67 -41.06 -53.50
#